data_AF-A0A965IP88-F1
#
_entry.id   AF-A0A965IP88-F1
#
_cell.length_a   1.000
_cell.length_b   1.000
_cell.length_c   1.000
_cell.angle_alpha   90.00
_cell.angle_beta   90.00
_cell.angle_gamma   90.00
#
_symmetry.space_group_name_H-M   'P 1'
#
loop_
_entity.id
_entity.type
_entity.pdbx_description
1 polymer ?
#
loop_
_entity_poly.entity_id
_entity_poly.type
_entity_poly.pdbx_seq_one_letter_code
_entity_poly.pdbx_strand_id
1 'polypeptide(L)'
;MNKLLLILAICLSIEARATETDKAAHFGVSYAFNTAMYGLSKKAFRLERKDAMIFAAFTTIVLSTAAEYMGGPGSRVDGGDIKANILGTAASSVTILMFDF
;
A
#
# COMPACT_ATOMS: atom_id res chain seq x y z
N MET A 1 -0.20 -12.87 -24.83
CA MET A 1 -0.36 -13.92 -23.80
C MET A 1 0.96 -14.32 -23.14
N ASN A 2 2.08 -14.42 -23.87
CA ASN A 2 3.37 -14.84 -23.29
C ASN A 2 3.96 -13.92 -22.19
N LYS A 3 3.57 -12.63 -22.17
CA LYS A 3 4.04 -11.67 -21.14
C LYS A 3 3.37 -11.88 -19.77
N LEU A 4 2.16 -12.47 -19.73
CA LEU A 4 1.44 -12.77 -18.49
C LEU A 4 1.95 -14.05 -17.82
N LEU A 5 2.42 -15.02 -18.60
CA LEU A 5 3.01 -16.27 -18.10
C LEU A 5 4.36 -16.05 -17.40
N LEU A 6 5.13 -15.05 -17.82
CA LEU A 6 6.40 -14.70 -17.17
C LEU A 6 6.20 -14.10 -15.78
N ILE A 7 5.12 -13.32 -15.59
CA ILE A 7 4.73 -12.76 -14.28
C ILE A 7 4.29 -13.88 -13.33
N LEU A 8 3.55 -14.88 -13.86
CA LEU A 8 3.12 -16.04 -13.08
C LEU A 8 4.28 -16.95 -12.67
N ALA A 9 5.32 -17.07 -13.52
CA ALA A 9 6.51 -17.90 -13.25
C ALA A 9 7.42 -17.31 -12.16
N ILE A 10 7.44 -15.98 -11.98
CA ILE A 10 8.23 -15.31 -10.93
C ILE A 10 7.58 -15.50 -9.54
N CYS A 11 6.29 -15.81 -9.47
CA CYS A 11 5.56 -16.03 -8.23
C CYS A 11 5.79 -17.39 -7.56
N LEU A 12 6.52 -18.33 -8.19
CA LEU A 12 6.54 -19.75 -7.78
C LEU A 12 7.77 -20.19 -6.95
N SER A 13 8.57 -19.29 -6.39
CA SER A 13 9.74 -19.65 -5.57
C SER A 13 9.64 -19.10 -4.15
N ILE A 14 8.70 -19.64 -3.36
CA ILE A 14 8.31 -19.08 -2.06
C ILE A 14 8.10 -20.19 -1.03
N GLU A 15 9.16 -20.65 -0.36
CA GLU A 15 8.95 -21.43 0.89
C GLU A 15 9.79 -20.92 2.08
N ALA A 16 10.83 -20.11 1.85
CA ALA A 16 11.51 -19.34 2.91
C ALA A 16 11.42 -17.81 2.72
N ARG A 17 10.89 -17.36 1.57
CA ARG A 17 10.68 -15.96 1.19
C ARG A 17 9.28 -15.43 1.47
N ALA A 18 8.36 -16.29 1.91
CA ALA A 18 6.93 -15.95 2.04
C ALA A 18 6.72 -14.72 2.92
N THR A 19 7.32 -14.71 4.12
CA THR A 19 7.12 -13.66 5.12
C THR A 19 7.75 -12.31 4.74
N GLU A 20 8.92 -12.31 4.10
CA GLU A 20 9.54 -11.06 3.62
C GLU A 20 8.84 -10.51 2.37
N THR A 21 8.41 -11.40 1.47
CA THR A 21 7.66 -11.03 0.25
C THR A 21 6.29 -10.46 0.62
N ASP A 22 5.68 -11.00 1.68
CA ASP A 22 4.43 -10.52 2.26
C ASP A 22 4.58 -9.09 2.79
N LYS A 23 5.60 -8.79 3.61
CA LYS A 23 5.84 -7.40 4.09
C LYS A 23 6.13 -6.44 2.95
N ALA A 24 6.87 -6.88 1.94
CA ALA A 24 7.12 -6.09 0.74
C ALA A 24 5.83 -5.81 -0.05
N ALA A 25 4.89 -6.76 -0.07
CA ALA A 25 3.57 -6.57 -0.68
C ALA A 25 2.75 -5.52 0.10
N HIS A 26 2.68 -5.60 1.43
CA HIS A 26 2.02 -4.58 2.26
C HIS A 26 2.59 -3.18 2.04
N PHE A 27 3.92 -3.06 2.03
CA PHE A 27 4.60 -1.80 1.70
C PHE A 27 4.22 -1.29 0.30
N GLY A 28 4.31 -2.14 -0.72
CA GLY A 28 4.07 -1.76 -2.11
C GLY A 28 2.61 -1.36 -2.35
N VAL A 29 1.68 -2.11 -1.78
CA VAL A 29 0.24 -1.85 -1.88
C VAL A 29 -0.10 -0.53 -1.20
N SER A 30 0.35 -0.28 0.04
CA SER A 30 0.05 0.97 0.73
C SER A 30 0.70 2.18 0.06
N TYR A 31 1.91 2.03 -0.48
CA TYR A 31 2.56 3.08 -1.28
C TYR A 31 1.70 3.46 -2.48
N ALA A 32 1.33 2.48 -3.31
CA ALA A 32 0.54 2.70 -4.52
C ALA A 32 -0.85 3.26 -4.18
N PHE A 33 -1.48 2.72 -3.14
CA PHE A 33 -2.80 3.15 -2.70
C PHE A 33 -2.81 4.59 -2.21
N ASN A 34 -1.82 5.00 -1.41
CA ASN A 34 -1.70 6.39 -0.96
C ASN A 34 -1.47 7.36 -2.13
N THR A 35 -0.59 7.02 -3.07
CA THR A 35 -0.37 7.84 -4.27
C THR A 35 -1.63 7.96 -5.12
N ALA A 36 -2.37 6.86 -5.33
CA ALA A 36 -3.63 6.89 -6.06
C ALA A 36 -4.69 7.71 -5.32
N MET A 37 -4.80 7.57 -4.01
CA MET A 37 -5.75 8.32 -3.19
C MET A 37 -5.44 9.82 -3.14
N TYR A 38 -4.16 10.19 -3.17
CA TYR A 38 -3.75 11.59 -3.34
C TYR A 38 -4.20 12.15 -4.69
N GLY A 39 -3.91 11.44 -5.79
CA GLY A 39 -4.36 11.86 -7.12
C GLY A 39 -5.88 11.96 -7.22
N LEU A 40 -6.60 11.01 -6.63
CA LEU A 40 -8.06 11.01 -6.56
C LEU A 40 -8.58 12.18 -5.71
N SER A 41 -7.98 12.47 -4.56
CA SER A 41 -8.44 13.55 -3.68
C SER A 41 -8.22 14.93 -4.30
N LYS A 42 -7.11 15.12 -5.03
CA LYS A 42 -6.84 16.31 -5.85
C LYS A 42 -7.84 16.45 -7.00
N LYS A 43 -8.17 15.36 -7.70
CA LYS A 43 -9.00 15.42 -8.92
C LYS A 43 -10.51 15.43 -8.64
N ALA A 44 -10.98 14.54 -7.78
CA ALA A 44 -12.40 14.35 -7.50
C ALA A 44 -12.92 15.36 -6.47
N PHE A 45 -12.17 15.58 -5.38
CA PHE A 45 -12.59 16.45 -4.28
C PHE A 45 -11.98 17.85 -4.35
N ARG A 46 -11.05 18.09 -5.29
CA ARG A 46 -10.37 19.39 -5.48
C ARG A 46 -9.70 19.91 -4.21
N LEU A 47 -9.21 19.02 -3.36
CA LEU A 47 -8.57 19.40 -2.11
C LEU A 47 -7.26 20.16 -2.36
N GLU A 48 -6.91 21.04 -1.41
CA GLU A 48 -5.58 21.64 -1.37
C GLU A 48 -4.52 20.59 -1.10
N ARG A 49 -3.25 20.87 -1.44
CA ARG A 49 -2.16 19.88 -1.36
C ARG A 49 -2.03 19.27 0.04
N LYS A 50 -2.11 20.09 1.09
CA LYS A 50 -1.99 19.62 2.48
C LYS A 50 -3.16 18.73 2.88
N ASP A 51 -4.39 19.13 2.54
CA ASP A 51 -5.59 18.38 2.89
C ASP A 51 -5.70 17.08 2.09
N ALA A 52 -5.32 17.12 0.81
CA ALA A 52 -5.21 15.95 -0.05
C ALA A 52 -4.21 14.92 0.51
N MET A 53 -3.07 15.39 1.03
CA MET A 53 -2.06 14.54 1.67
C MET A 53 -2.57 13.92 2.96
N ILE A 54 -3.17 14.72 3.84
CA ILE A 54 -3.73 14.22 5.11
C ILE A 54 -4.82 13.20 4.84
N PHE A 55 -5.74 13.52 3.91
CA PHE A 55 -6.82 12.64 3.51
C PHE A 55 -6.28 11.32 2.95
N ALA A 56 -5.37 11.36 1.98
CA ALA A 56 -4.82 10.16 1.37
C ALA A 56 -4.09 9.27 2.38
N ALA A 57 -3.23 9.86 3.22
CA ALA A 57 -2.46 9.11 4.21
C ALA A 57 -3.38 8.49 5.27
N PHE A 58 -4.35 9.27 5.79
CA PHE A 58 -5.31 8.78 6.78
C PHE A 58 -6.17 7.66 6.20
N THR A 59 -6.77 7.86 5.03
CA THR A 59 -7.61 6.85 4.38
C THR A 59 -6.81 5.58 4.09
N THR A 60 -5.57 5.70 3.63
CA THR A 60 -4.71 4.54 3.36
C THR A 60 -4.42 3.75 4.62
N ILE A 61 -3.97 4.41 5.70
CA ILE A 61 -3.64 3.74 6.97
C ILE A 61 -4.87 3.06 7.56
N VAL A 62 -6.02 3.75 7.57
CA VAL A 62 -7.26 3.19 8.13
C VAL A 62 -7.69 1.96 7.33
N LEU A 63 -7.71 2.04 6.00
CA LEU A 63 -8.18 0.93 5.16
C LEU A 63 -7.20 -0.25 5.16
N SER A 64 -5.90 0.00 5.10
CA SER A 64 -4.91 -1.07 5.17
C SER A 64 -4.96 -1.78 6.53
N THR A 65 -5.06 -1.01 7.61
CA THR A 65 -5.19 -1.58 8.96
C THR A 65 -6.48 -2.36 9.10
N ALA A 66 -7.62 -1.80 8.65
CA ALA A 66 -8.89 -2.50 8.66
C ALA A 66 -8.84 -3.82 7.87
N ALA A 67 -8.16 -3.85 6.73
CA ALA A 67 -7.97 -5.06 5.93
C ALA A 67 -7.22 -6.16 6.72
N GLU A 68 -6.20 -5.81 7.51
CA GLU A 68 -5.52 -6.78 8.39
C GLU A 68 -6.47 -7.38 9.43
N TYR A 69 -7.32 -6.55 10.04
CA TYR A 69 -8.29 -7.00 11.04
C TYR A 69 -9.47 -7.78 10.45
N MET A 70 -9.80 -7.54 9.18
CA MET A 70 -10.88 -8.22 8.45
C MET A 70 -10.42 -9.51 7.76
N GLY A 71 -9.17 -9.94 7.95
CA GLY A 71 -8.68 -11.20 7.42
C GLY A 71 -9.58 -12.39 7.78
N GLY A 72 -9.59 -13.40 6.91
CA GLY A 72 -10.46 -14.58 7.05
C GLY A 72 -10.26 -15.34 8.37
N PRO A 73 -11.17 -16.26 8.73
CA PRO A 73 -11.08 -17.02 9.97
C PRO A 73 -9.72 -17.74 10.06
N GLY A 74 -8.90 -17.37 11.06
CA GLY A 74 -7.54 -17.88 11.25
C GLY A 74 -6.42 -16.88 10.90
N SER A 75 -6.75 -15.74 10.27
CA SER A 75 -5.82 -14.64 10.07
C SER A 75 -5.44 -14.02 11.41
N ARG A 76 -4.17 -14.14 11.80
CA ARG A 76 -3.63 -13.40 12.93
C ARG A 76 -3.21 -12.03 12.43
N VAL A 77 -3.66 -10.99 13.12
CA VAL A 77 -3.14 -9.64 12.89
C VAL A 77 -1.65 -9.63 13.25
N ASP A 78 -0.80 -9.40 12.26
CA ASP A 78 0.64 -9.25 12.43
C ASP A 78 1.01 -7.76 12.46
N GLY A 79 1.59 -7.32 13.58
CA GLY A 79 2.07 -5.95 13.72
C GLY A 79 3.18 -5.58 12.72
N GLY A 80 3.85 -6.56 12.13
CA GLY A 80 4.79 -6.38 11.01
C GLY A 80 4.11 -5.84 9.75
N ASP A 81 2.92 -6.34 9.41
CA ASP A 81 2.15 -5.90 8.23
C ASP A 81 1.63 -4.49 8.40
N ILE A 82 1.11 -4.19 9.58
CA ILE A 82 0.69 -2.83 9.94
C ILE A 82 1.87 -1.86 9.79
N LYS A 83 3.07 -2.23 10.27
CA LYS A 83 4.27 -1.40 10.11
C LYS A 83 4.67 -1.24 8.65
N ALA A 84 4.65 -2.31 7.86
CA ALA A 84 4.97 -2.26 6.43
C ALA A 84 4.00 -1.34 5.67
N ASN A 85 2.71 -1.43 5.96
CA ASN A 85 1.68 -0.54 5.42
C ASN A 85 1.95 0.93 5.77
N ILE A 86 2.27 1.24 7.03
CA ILE A 86 2.59 2.60 7.48
C ILE A 86 3.85 3.12 6.76
N LEU A 87 4.88 2.29 6.62
CA LEU A 87 6.13 2.67 5.93
C LEU A 87 5.90 2.97 4.45
N GLY A 88 5.11 2.17 3.74
CA GLY A 88 4.76 2.45 2.33
C GLY A 88 3.96 3.75 2.17
N THR A 89 3.06 4.04 3.11
CA THR A 89 2.32 5.32 3.15
C THR A 89 3.24 6.50 3.40
N ALA A 90 4.20 6.37 4.34
CA ALA A 90 5.17 7.43 4.62
C ALA A 90 6.10 7.67 3.42
N ALA A 91 6.61 6.61 2.79
CA ALA A 91 7.50 6.70 1.64
C ALA A 91 6.81 7.35 0.42
N SER A 92 5.57 6.97 0.12
CA SER A 92 4.79 7.62 -0.94
C SER A 92 4.49 9.08 -0.61
N SER A 93 4.20 9.40 0.66
CA SER A 93 3.97 10.77 1.09
C SER A 93 5.20 11.66 0.89
N VAL A 94 6.38 11.19 1.27
CA VAL A 94 7.65 11.88 1.00
C VAL A 94 7.86 12.03 -0.51
N THR A 95 7.58 11.00 -1.30
CA THR A 95 7.71 11.05 -2.76
C THR A 95 6.82 12.15 -3.35
N ILE A 96 5.54 12.21 -2.97
CA ILE A 96 4.59 13.22 -3.44
C ILE A 96 5.04 14.64 -3.01
N LEU A 97 5.57 14.78 -1.79
CA LEU A 97 6.06 16.07 -1.31
C LEU A 97 7.29 16.55 -2.08
N MET A 98 8.20 15.65 -2.46
CA MET A 98 9.42 16.01 -3.19
C MET A 98 9.19 16.23 -4.69
N PHE A 99 8.34 15.43 -5.32
CA PHE A 99 8.19 15.42 -6.78
C PHE A 99 6.94 16.15 -7.28
N ASP A 100 6.06 16.60 -6.38
CA ASP A 100 4.84 17.41 -6.65
C ASP A 100 4.12 17.01 -7.94
N PHE A 101 3.54 15.80 -7.94
CA PHE A 101 2.73 15.28 -9.05
C PHE A 101 1.32 15.91 -9.09
#